data_AF-A0A0Q4NC56-F1
#
_entry.id   AF-A0A0Q4NC56-F1
#
_cell.length_a   1.000
_cell.length_b   1.000
_cell.length_c   1.000
_cell.angle_alpha   90.00
_cell.angle_beta   90.00
_cell.angle_gamma   90.00
#
_symmetry.space_group_name_H-M   'P 1'
#
loop_
_entity.id
_entity.type
_entity.pdbx_description
1 polymer ?
#
loop_
_entity_poly.entity_id
_entity_poly.type
_entity_poly.pdbx_seq_one_letter_code
_entity_poly.pdbx_strand_id
1 'polypeptide(L)' 'MGEQYRMSRQQRVSFTEEESKLIDEARNLMTATTGKPVTTNRFIKVTTNRRADKINNGDTNGSA' A
#
# COMPACT_ATOMS: atom_id res chain seq x y z
N MET A 1 -23.28 -24.68 -0.96
CA MET A 1 -23.03 -23.27 -0.64
C MET A 1 -22.00 -22.77 -1.63
N GLY A 2 -22.43 -22.20 -2.76
CA GLY A 2 -21.50 -21.67 -3.76
C GLY A 2 -20.86 -20.40 -3.23
N GLU A 3 -19.53 -20.34 -3.20
CA GLU A 3 -18.80 -19.13 -2.83
C GLU A 3 -19.17 -18.02 -3.80
N GLN A 4 -19.98 -17.06 -3.33
CA GLN A 4 -20.34 -15.89 -4.13
C GLN A 4 -19.09 -15.01 -4.23
N TYR A 5 -18.40 -15.07 -5.38
CA TYR A 5 -17.26 -14.21 -5.66
C TYR A 5 -17.68 -12.74 -5.55
N ARG A 6 -17.19 -12.05 -4.51
CA ARG A 6 -17.35 -10.61 -4.37
C ARG A 6 -16.36 -9.91 -5.29
N MET A 7 -16.85 -9.44 -6.43
CA MET A 7 -16.09 -8.57 -7.34
C MET A 7 -15.85 -7.21 -6.67
N SER A 8 -14.63 -6.97 -6.17
CA SER A 8 -14.23 -5.67 -5.67
C SER A 8 -13.88 -4.74 -6.83
N ARG A 9 -14.29 -3.46 -6.75
CA ARG A 9 -13.91 -2.42 -7.73
C ARG A 9 -12.39 -2.36 -7.85
N GLN A 10 -11.87 -2.60 -9.04
CA GLN A 10 -10.45 -2.47 -9.34
C GLN A 10 -10.18 -1.07 -9.91
N GLN A 11 -9.19 -0.38 -9.37
CA GLN A 11 -8.70 0.90 -9.90
C GLN A 11 -7.29 0.69 -10.42
N ARG A 12 -7.03 1.10 -11.67
CA ARG A 12 -5.67 1.16 -12.22
C ARG A 12 -5.07 2.50 -11.80
N VAL A 13 -3.89 2.44 -11.22
CA VAL A 13 -3.08 3.61 -10.85
C VAL A 13 -1.77 3.51 -11.60
N SER A 14 -1.40 4.61 -12.25
CA SER A 14 -0.13 4.75 -12.97
C SER A 14 0.89 5.35 -12.01
N PHE A 15 2.08 4.74 -11.99
CA PHE A 15 3.24 5.24 -11.26
C PHE A 15 4.34 5.56 -12.27
N THR A 16 5.25 6.45 -11.92
CA THR A 16 6.48 6.62 -12.70
C THR A 16 7.40 5.41 -12.52
N GLU A 17 8.40 5.28 -13.40
CA GLU A 17 9.39 4.20 -13.28
C GLU A 17 10.17 4.27 -11.95
N GLU A 18 10.49 5.48 -11.49
CA GLU A 18 11.19 5.69 -10.23
C GLU A 18 10.32 5.31 -9.03
N GLU A 19 9.06 5.73 -9.03
CA GLU A 19 8.09 5.38 -7.99
C GLU A 19 7.86 3.88 -7.90
N SER A 20 7.76 3.20 -9.06
CA SER A 20 7.56 1.75 -9.07
C SER A 20 8.76 0.98 -8.50
N LYS A 21 10.00 1.39 -8.84
CA LYS A 21 11.22 0.83 -8.24
C LYS A 21 11.24 1.00 -6.72
N LEU A 22 10.96 2.20 -6.22
CA LEU A 22 10.90 2.48 -4.78
C LEU A 22 9.85 1.63 -4.07
N ILE A 23 8.67 1.44 -4.68
CA ILE A 23 7.61 0.59 -4.14
C ILE A 23 8.06 -0.87 -4.08
N ASP A 24 8.70 -1.38 -5.13
CA ASP A 24 9.18 -2.76 -5.17
C ASP A 24 10.29 -3.02 -4.16
N GLU A 25 11.25 -2.10 -3.99
CA GLU A 25 12.29 -2.17 -2.97
C GLU A 25 11.69 -2.19 -1.55
N ALA A 26 10.78 -1.26 -1.25
CA ALA A 26 10.12 -1.20 0.05
C ALA A 26 9.30 -2.46 0.35
N ARG A 27 8.63 -3.02 -0.66
CA ARG A 27 7.89 -4.29 -0.54
C ARG A 27 8.83 -5.46 -0.26
N ASN A 28 9.98 -5.52 -0.94
CA ASN A 28 10.97 -6.57 -0.76
C ASN A 28 11.56 -6.52 0.66
N LEU A 29 11.89 -5.32 1.16
CA LEU A 29 12.32 -5.13 2.56
C LEU A 29 11.25 -5.59 3.54
N MET A 30 9.99 -5.19 3.35
CA MET A 30 8.89 -5.60 4.23
C MET A 30 8.69 -7.12 4.24
N THR A 31 8.82 -7.77 3.08
CA THR A 31 8.74 -9.22 2.94
C THR A 31 9.87 -9.91 3.68
N ALA A 32 11.11 -9.38 3.57
CA ALA A 32 12.26 -9.89 4.29
C ALA A 32 12.10 -9.75 5.82
N THR A 33 11.60 -8.60 6.30
CA THR A 33 11.42 -8.35 7.74
C THR A 33 10.28 -9.17 8.35
N THR A 34 9.16 -9.32 7.64
CA THR A 34 7.98 -10.04 8.18
C THR A 34 8.01 -11.54 7.90
N GLY A 35 8.92 -12.02 7.05
CA GLY A 35 9.01 -13.41 6.60
C GLY A 35 7.78 -13.88 5.80
N LYS A 36 6.91 -12.96 5.37
CA LYS A 36 5.67 -13.26 4.65
C LYS A 36 5.62 -12.47 3.35
N PRO A 37 5.19 -13.10 2.23
CA PRO A 37 5.07 -12.40 0.96
C PRO A 37 3.99 -11.32 1.06
N VAL A 38 4.37 -10.06 0.81
CA VAL A 38 3.45 -8.94 0.74
C VAL A 38 3.11 -8.66 -0.73
N THR A 39 1.82 -8.70 -1.09
CA THR A 39 1.40 -8.34 -2.45
C THR A 39 1.44 -6.83 -2.66
N THR A 40 1.70 -6.37 -3.89
CA THR A 40 1.75 -4.95 -4.23
C THR A 40 0.45 -4.22 -3.87
N ASN A 41 -0.71 -4.84 -4.11
CA ASN A 41 -2.00 -4.25 -3.74
C ASN A 41 -2.15 -4.09 -2.21
N ARG A 42 -1.73 -5.09 -1.42
CA ARG A 42 -1.74 -4.99 0.04
C ARG A 42 -0.82 -3.89 0.54
N PHE A 43 0.37 -3.77 -0.04
CA PHE A 43 1.33 -2.73 0.30
C PHE A 43 0.74 -1.34 0.05
N ILE A 44 0.27 -1.08 -1.19
CA ILE A 44 -0.32 0.20 -1.58
C ILE A 44 -1.54 0.55 -0.71
N LYS A 45 -2.41 -0.42 -0.41
CA LYS A 45 -3.57 -0.19 0.45
C LYS A 45 -3.17 0.28 1.85
N VAL A 46 -2.21 -0.40 2.48
CA VAL A 46 -1.78 -0.06 3.85
C VAL A 46 -1.09 1.30 3.90
N THR A 47 -0.19 1.59 2.94
CA THR A 47 0.51 2.88 2.89
C THR A 47 -0.46 4.03 2.61
N THR A 48 -1.42 3.84 1.71
CA THR A 48 -2.45 4.83 1.38
C THR A 48 -3.36 5.11 2.57
N ASN A 49 -3.85 4.07 3.24
CA ASN A 49 -4.66 4.23 4.45
C ASN A 49 -3.89 4.97 5.53
N ARG A 50 -2.64 4.57 5.80
CA ARG A 50 -1.79 5.24 6.78
C ARG A 50 -1.56 6.72 6.44
N ARG A 51 -1.40 7.06 5.16
CA ARG A 51 -1.28 8.45 4.71
C ARG A 51 -2.59 9.21 4.91
N ALA A 52 -3.73 8.61 4.56
CA ALA A 52 -5.04 9.21 4.78
C ALA A 52 -5.32 9.42 6.28
N ASP A 53 -5.01 8.44 7.12
CA ASP A 53 -5.15 8.53 8.58
C ASP A 53 -4.27 9.66 9.15
N LYS A 54 -3.04 9.82 8.67
CA LYS A 54 -2.17 10.94 9.06
C LYS A 54 -2.75 12.30 8.70
N ILE A 55 -3.29 12.44 7.49
CA ILE A 55 -3.92 13.68 7.02
C ILE A 55 -5.19 13.98 7.82
N ASN A 56 -6.06 12.98 7.99
CA ASN A 56 -7.37 13.14 8.63
C ASN A 56 -7.27 13.35 10.15
N ASN A 57 -6.31 12.69 10.81
CA ASN A 57 -6.12 12.82 12.26
C ASN A 57 -5.13 13.93 12.63
N GLY A 58 -4.68 14.75 11.67
CA GLY A 58 -3.86 15.92 11.92
C GLY A 58 -2.48 15.59 12.49
N ASP A 59 -1.80 14.55 11.99
CA ASP A 59 -0.41 14.26 12.37
C ASP A 59 0.51 15.37 11.81
N THR A 60 0.65 16.47 12.57
CA THR A 60 1.51 17.62 12.29
C THR A 60 2.99 17.35 12.58
N ASN A 61 3.43 16.09 12.61
CA ASN A 61 4.84 15.72 12.72
C ASN A 61 5.55 15.97 11.38
N GLY A 62 5.75 17.26 11.11
CA GLY A 62 6.37 17.81 9.90
C GLY A 62 6.24 19.34 9.79
N SER A 63 5.82 20.04 10.85
CA SER A 63 6.03 21.49 10.99
C SER A 63 7.10 21.75 12.04
N ALA A 64 8.35 21.76 11.58
CA ALA A 64 9.48 22.48 12.17
C ALA A 64 10.41 22.88 11.03
#